data_AF-A0A5B9QF16-F1
#
_entry.id   AF-A0A5B9QF16-F1
#
_cell.length_a   1.000
_cell.length_b   1.000
_cell.length_c   1.000
_cell.angle_alpha   90.00
_cell.angle_beta   90.00
_cell.angle_gamma   90.00
#
_symmetry.space_group_name_H-M   'P 1'
#
loop_
_entity.id
_entity.type
_entity.pdbx_description
1 polymer ?
#
loop_
_entity_poly.entity_id
_entity_poly.type
_entity_poly.pdbx_seq_one_letter_code
_entity_poly.pdbx_strand_id
1 'polypeptide(L)'
;MTERKTKRSLLRVLRTGDPQSFFHHFTAKEILEKLGPPRQLLSTSTKTDKSRKVGVLSKILYLTSGVFCPSATQSCLKVCLGHSSGRMTMLQSANARDRRSALYLEDQEHFMHLLRADLYYLRAEAKALGLVPAVRLNGTSDIPWERLHGELFTEFNDIQFYDYTKLRPRMWHFLRGRLVDQPFPPNYHLTFSLSEKNNSDAEALLEAGGNVAVVFWPVVPDCWNGYHVIPADKHDARFLDKTGCVVGLSAKGIAREDLSGFVVRTADASARLNVLNAA
;
A
#
# COMPACT_ATOMS: atom_id res chain seq x y z
N MET A 1 12.83 -36.51 -11.33
CA MET A 1 12.23 -35.17 -11.53
C MET A 1 11.10 -35.03 -10.52
N THR A 2 11.37 -34.41 -9.38
CA THR A 2 10.41 -34.27 -8.29
C THR A 2 9.52 -33.06 -8.56
N GLU A 3 8.25 -33.32 -8.84
CA GLU A 3 7.19 -32.29 -8.86
C GLU A 3 7.20 -31.53 -7.54
N ARG A 4 7.66 -30.27 -7.57
CA ARG A 4 7.36 -29.31 -6.52
C ARG A 4 5.88 -28.99 -6.61
N LYS A 5 5.04 -29.74 -5.90
CA LYS A 5 3.70 -29.27 -5.51
C LYS A 5 3.90 -27.94 -4.79
N THR A 6 3.62 -26.84 -5.48
CA THR A 6 3.60 -25.50 -4.91
C THR A 6 2.63 -25.52 -3.73
N LYS A 7 3.17 -25.50 -2.50
CA LYS A 7 2.36 -25.32 -1.29
C LYS A 7 1.63 -24.00 -1.46
N ARG A 8 0.35 -24.06 -1.84
CA ARG A 8 -0.53 -22.89 -1.91
C ARG A 8 -0.45 -22.22 -0.54
N SER A 9 0.20 -21.06 -0.48
CA SER A 9 0.29 -20.31 0.77
C SER A 9 -1.13 -19.93 1.17
N LEU A 10 -1.60 -20.45 2.30
CA LEU A 10 -2.92 -20.16 2.84
C LEU A 10 -2.92 -18.74 3.41
N LEU A 11 -2.82 -17.75 2.54
CA LEU A 11 -3.20 -16.38 2.87
C LEU A 11 -4.66 -16.43 3.34
N ARG A 12 -4.91 -15.96 4.56
CA ARG A 12 -6.27 -15.87 5.09
C ARG A 12 -7.04 -14.86 4.25
N VAL A 13 -8.05 -15.34 3.53
CA VAL A 13 -9.01 -14.49 2.82
C VAL A 13 -9.90 -13.81 3.87
N LEU A 14 -9.93 -12.49 3.86
CA LEU A 14 -10.70 -11.68 4.80
C LEU A 14 -11.94 -11.05 4.16
N ARG A 15 -12.79 -10.47 4.99
CA ARG A 15 -13.95 -9.69 4.53
C ARG A 15 -13.49 -8.35 3.94
N THR A 16 -14.22 -7.88 2.93
CA THR A 16 -13.99 -6.57 2.34
C THR A 16 -14.74 -5.47 3.08
N GLY A 17 -14.15 -4.28 3.13
CA GLY A 17 -14.81 -3.04 3.59
C GLY A 17 -15.41 -2.22 2.45
N ASP A 18 -15.20 -2.62 1.20
CA ASP A 18 -15.70 -1.91 0.02
C ASP A 18 -17.18 -2.26 -0.21
N PRO A 19 -18.12 -1.31 -0.05
CA PRO A 19 -19.55 -1.59 -0.15
C PRO A 19 -19.99 -2.00 -1.56
N GLN A 20 -19.19 -1.73 -2.59
CA GLN A 20 -19.49 -2.08 -3.98
C GLN A 20 -18.88 -3.42 -4.41
N SER A 21 -18.15 -4.09 -3.52
CA SER A 21 -17.44 -5.32 -3.89
C SER A 21 -18.38 -6.51 -4.06
N PHE A 22 -18.16 -7.29 -5.11
CA PHE A 22 -18.83 -8.57 -5.34
C PHE A 22 -18.44 -9.64 -4.30
N PHE A 23 -17.32 -9.47 -3.58
CA PHE A 23 -16.91 -10.41 -2.53
C PHE A 23 -17.87 -10.48 -1.33
N HIS A 24 -18.87 -9.60 -1.24
CA HIS A 24 -19.96 -9.73 -0.26
C HIS A 24 -20.93 -10.87 -0.57
N HIS A 25 -21.05 -11.25 -1.84
CA HIS A 25 -22.14 -12.11 -2.31
C HIS A 25 -21.69 -13.25 -3.22
N PHE A 26 -20.46 -13.20 -3.73
CA PHE A 26 -19.94 -14.14 -4.73
C PHE A 26 -18.58 -14.69 -4.32
N THR A 27 -18.32 -15.93 -4.69
CA THR A 27 -17.00 -16.56 -4.67
C THR A 27 -16.08 -15.93 -5.72
N ALA A 28 -14.76 -16.12 -5.59
CA ALA A 28 -13.82 -15.59 -6.56
C ALA A 28 -14.04 -16.17 -7.98
N LYS A 29 -14.37 -17.46 -8.09
CA LYS A 29 -14.78 -18.08 -9.36
C LYS A 29 -16.00 -17.37 -9.99
N GLU A 30 -17.09 -17.19 -9.23
CA GLU A 30 -18.31 -16.52 -9.73
C GLU A 30 -18.04 -15.06 -10.13
N ILE A 31 -17.15 -14.36 -9.40
CA ILE A 31 -16.70 -13.01 -9.77
C ILE A 31 -16.02 -13.02 -11.13
N LEU A 32 -15.11 -13.97 -11.39
CA LEU A 32 -14.44 -14.09 -12.69
C LEU A 32 -15.39 -14.50 -13.81
N GLU A 33 -16.38 -15.35 -13.54
CA GLU A 33 -17.42 -15.70 -14.53
C GLU A 33 -18.26 -14.47 -14.90
N LYS A 34 -18.62 -13.65 -13.91
CA LYS A 34 -19.50 -12.49 -14.10
C LYS A 34 -18.78 -11.28 -14.70
N LEU A 35 -17.54 -11.04 -14.26
CA LEU A 35 -16.79 -9.85 -14.63
C LEU A 35 -15.72 -10.14 -15.71
N GLY A 36 -15.33 -11.39 -15.90
CA GLY A 36 -14.18 -11.77 -16.72
C GLY A 36 -12.84 -11.50 -16.01
N PRO A 37 -11.75 -12.14 -16.46
CA PRO A 37 -10.42 -11.89 -15.91
C PRO A 37 -9.93 -10.47 -16.24
N PRO A 38 -9.05 -9.88 -15.40
CA PRO A 38 -8.40 -8.62 -15.73
C PRO A 38 -7.46 -8.80 -16.93
N ARG A 39 -7.32 -7.77 -17.78
CA ARG A 39 -6.33 -7.75 -18.87
C ARG A 39 -4.96 -7.24 -18.43
N GLN A 40 -4.93 -6.43 -17.38
CA GLN A 40 -3.74 -5.88 -16.75
C GLN A 40 -3.99 -5.69 -15.24
N LEU A 41 -2.93 -5.74 -14.45
CA LEU A 41 -2.97 -5.66 -12.99
C LEU A 41 -2.50 -4.30 -12.47
N LEU A 42 -1.43 -3.76 -13.05
CA LEU A 42 -0.86 -2.48 -12.66
C LEU A 42 -1.64 -1.30 -13.25
N SER A 43 -1.71 -0.22 -12.48
CA SER A 43 -2.46 0.99 -12.81
C SER A 43 -1.72 2.25 -12.32
N THR A 44 -2.17 3.41 -12.77
CA THR A 44 -1.69 4.71 -12.28
C THR A 44 -2.70 5.34 -11.32
N SER A 45 -2.21 6.26 -10.50
CA SER A 45 -3.01 7.16 -9.68
C SER A 45 -2.42 8.57 -9.77
N THR A 46 -3.20 9.58 -9.39
CA THR A 46 -2.69 10.96 -9.30
C THR A 46 -1.43 11.06 -8.43
N LYS A 47 -1.28 10.20 -7.41
CA LYS A 47 -0.11 10.23 -6.52
C LYS A 47 1.13 9.61 -7.17
N THR A 48 0.98 8.54 -7.96
CA THR A 48 2.09 7.93 -8.70
C THR A 48 2.57 8.83 -9.82
N ASP A 49 1.65 9.52 -10.50
CA ASP A 49 2.01 10.43 -11.59
C ASP A 49 2.87 11.60 -11.09
N LYS A 50 2.65 12.06 -9.85
CA LYS A 50 3.50 13.07 -9.22
C LYS A 50 4.94 12.60 -8.98
N SER A 51 5.19 11.29 -8.90
CA SER A 51 6.56 10.75 -8.73
C SER A 51 7.46 11.03 -9.93
N ARG A 52 6.89 11.35 -11.11
CA ARG A 52 7.68 11.78 -12.28
C ARG A 52 8.51 13.02 -11.99
N LYS A 53 8.05 13.91 -11.09
CA LYS A 53 8.78 15.11 -10.67
C LYS A 53 10.06 14.80 -9.88
N VAL A 54 10.19 13.59 -9.37
CA VAL A 54 11.37 13.10 -8.65
C VAL A 54 12.08 11.99 -9.42
N GLY A 55 11.91 11.93 -10.74
CA GLY A 55 12.62 10.99 -11.62
C GLY A 55 12.10 9.55 -11.58
N VAL A 56 10.90 9.31 -11.05
CA VAL A 56 10.34 7.96 -10.86
C VAL A 56 9.07 7.75 -11.68
N LEU A 57 9.02 6.68 -12.46
CA LEU A 57 7.80 6.17 -13.07
C LEU A 57 7.21 5.08 -12.18
N SER A 58 6.15 5.39 -11.43
CA SER A 58 5.52 4.41 -10.55
C SER A 58 4.16 3.90 -11.02
N LYS A 59 3.91 2.61 -10.77
CA LYS A 59 2.58 1.97 -10.93
C LYS A 59 2.14 1.34 -9.61
N ILE A 60 0.84 1.13 -9.46
CA ILE A 60 0.23 0.51 -8.28
C ILE A 60 -0.65 -0.66 -8.68
N LEU A 61 -0.55 -1.74 -7.91
CA LEU A 61 -1.54 -2.82 -7.88
C LEU A 61 -2.61 -2.51 -6.81
N TYR A 62 -3.86 -2.39 -7.24
CA TYR A 62 -5.02 -2.30 -6.35
C TYR A 62 -5.78 -3.62 -6.35
N LEU A 63 -5.90 -4.22 -5.17
CA LEU A 63 -6.72 -5.38 -4.87
C LEU A 63 -7.94 -4.96 -4.04
N THR A 64 -8.97 -5.79 -3.96
CA THR A 64 -10.16 -5.53 -3.16
C THR A 64 -9.79 -5.24 -1.71
N SER A 65 -10.15 -4.03 -1.26
CA SER A 65 -9.81 -3.51 0.06
C SER A 65 -10.28 -4.47 1.16
N GLY A 66 -9.37 -4.86 2.05
CA GLY A 66 -9.66 -5.77 3.17
C GLY A 66 -9.40 -7.24 2.88
N VAL A 67 -9.62 -7.73 1.65
CA VAL A 67 -9.51 -9.17 1.32
C VAL A 67 -8.12 -9.74 1.62
N PHE A 68 -7.07 -8.96 1.31
CA PHE A 68 -5.66 -9.32 1.53
C PHE A 68 -4.95 -8.38 2.50
N CYS A 69 -5.66 -7.85 3.49
CA CYS A 69 -5.06 -6.97 4.51
C CYS A 69 -5.27 -7.59 5.91
N PRO A 70 -4.42 -8.55 6.33
CA PRO A 70 -4.61 -9.33 7.56
C PRO A 70 -4.78 -8.49 8.84
N SER A 71 -4.13 -7.33 8.91
CA SER A 71 -4.18 -6.39 10.04
C SER A 71 -5.18 -5.25 9.83
N ALA A 72 -6.16 -5.41 8.94
CA ALA A 72 -7.19 -4.42 8.74
C ALA A 72 -8.10 -4.29 9.97
N THR A 73 -8.10 -3.11 10.59
CA THR A 73 -9.06 -2.74 11.63
C THR A 73 -10.40 -2.36 11.02
N GLN A 74 -11.48 -2.44 11.82
CA GLN A 74 -12.81 -2.02 11.36
C GLN A 74 -12.83 -0.56 10.89
N SER A 75 -12.13 0.31 11.59
CA SER A 75 -12.01 1.73 11.25
C SER A 75 -11.29 1.92 9.92
N CYS A 76 -10.14 1.26 9.72
CA CYS A 76 -9.41 1.38 8.47
C CYS A 76 -10.16 0.77 7.28
N LEU A 77 -10.95 -0.28 7.49
CA LEU A 77 -11.84 -0.85 6.46
C LEU A 77 -12.93 0.14 6.07
N LYS A 78 -13.57 0.80 7.05
CA LYS A 78 -14.63 1.78 6.82
C LYS A 78 -14.15 2.97 5.99
N VAL A 79 -12.95 3.47 6.26
CA VAL A 79 -12.44 4.69 5.62
C VAL A 79 -11.38 4.41 4.53
N CYS A 80 -11.19 3.16 4.13
CA CYS A 80 -10.12 2.74 3.23
C CYS A 80 -10.09 3.58 1.95
N LEU A 81 -8.93 4.17 1.65
CA LEU A 81 -8.69 4.96 0.42
C LEU A 81 -9.13 4.20 -0.84
N GLY A 82 -9.03 2.87 -0.79
CA GLY A 82 -9.42 1.94 -1.81
C GLY A 82 -10.91 1.81 -2.05
N HIS A 83 -11.80 2.58 -1.42
CA HIS A 83 -13.21 2.69 -1.84
C HIS A 83 -13.85 4.02 -1.43
N SER A 84 -13.20 4.78 -0.55
CA SER A 84 -13.74 6.00 0.05
C SER A 84 -13.27 7.31 -0.58
N SER A 85 -12.40 7.27 -1.61
CA SER A 85 -11.74 8.47 -2.12
C SER A 85 -11.52 8.50 -3.63
N GLY A 86 -11.63 9.71 -4.21
CA GLY A 86 -11.32 9.95 -5.63
C GLY A 86 -12.05 9.00 -6.57
N ARG A 87 -11.34 8.46 -7.57
CA ARG A 87 -11.90 7.48 -8.52
C ARG A 87 -12.18 6.11 -7.88
N MET A 88 -11.68 5.84 -6.67
CA MET A 88 -11.87 4.54 -6.01
C MET A 88 -13.30 4.31 -5.55
N THR A 89 -14.12 5.36 -5.47
CA THR A 89 -15.56 5.29 -5.17
C THR A 89 -16.40 4.84 -6.35
N MET A 90 -15.85 4.76 -7.56
CA MET A 90 -16.58 4.36 -8.76
C MET A 90 -16.71 2.84 -8.83
N LEU A 91 -17.89 2.36 -9.25
CA LEU A 91 -18.16 0.93 -9.44
C LEU A 91 -17.13 0.23 -10.34
N GLN A 92 -16.67 0.89 -11.41
CA GLN A 92 -15.65 0.32 -12.30
C GLN A 92 -14.31 0.07 -11.59
N SER A 93 -13.96 0.93 -10.63
CA SER A 93 -12.75 0.75 -9.81
C SER A 93 -12.92 -0.41 -8.83
N ALA A 94 -14.11 -0.58 -8.24
CA ALA A 94 -14.45 -1.76 -7.42
C ALA A 94 -14.39 -3.05 -8.24
N ASN A 95 -15.03 -3.08 -9.41
CA ASN A 95 -15.00 -4.21 -10.33
C ASN A 95 -13.58 -4.58 -10.75
N ALA A 96 -12.73 -3.59 -11.05
CA ALA A 96 -11.33 -3.85 -11.43
C ALA A 96 -10.54 -4.50 -10.29
N ARG A 97 -10.72 -4.01 -9.04
CA ARG A 97 -10.11 -4.62 -7.85
C ARG A 97 -10.62 -6.05 -7.64
N ASP A 98 -11.92 -6.26 -7.79
CA ASP A 98 -12.55 -7.57 -7.59
C ASP A 98 -12.04 -8.61 -8.58
N ARG A 99 -11.95 -8.28 -9.87
CA ARG A 99 -11.38 -9.17 -10.90
C ARG A 99 -9.94 -9.55 -10.57
N ARG A 100 -9.11 -8.60 -10.12
CA ARG A 100 -7.70 -8.86 -9.77
C ARG A 100 -7.57 -9.73 -8.53
N SER A 101 -8.33 -9.41 -7.48
CA SER A 101 -8.37 -10.22 -6.25
C SER A 101 -8.85 -11.63 -6.53
N ALA A 102 -9.93 -11.77 -7.31
CA ALA A 102 -10.49 -13.05 -7.65
C ALA A 102 -9.53 -13.90 -8.48
N LEU A 103 -8.85 -13.29 -9.46
CA LEU A 103 -7.81 -13.99 -10.24
C LEU A 103 -6.69 -14.49 -9.33
N TYR A 104 -6.20 -13.68 -8.38
CA TYR A 104 -5.15 -14.12 -7.46
C TYR A 104 -5.57 -15.32 -6.57
N LEU A 105 -6.86 -15.41 -6.21
CA LEU A 105 -7.39 -16.53 -5.42
C LEU A 105 -7.54 -17.80 -6.27
N GLU A 106 -8.16 -17.67 -7.44
CA GLU A 106 -8.53 -18.82 -8.28
C GLU A 106 -7.35 -19.35 -9.09
N ASP A 107 -6.57 -18.47 -9.72
CA ASP A 107 -5.51 -18.79 -10.67
C ASP A 107 -4.30 -17.86 -10.46
N GLN A 108 -3.53 -18.21 -9.43
CA GLN A 108 -2.34 -17.46 -9.05
C GLN A 108 -1.26 -17.51 -10.13
N GLU A 109 -1.17 -18.59 -10.92
CA GLU A 109 -0.20 -18.69 -12.01
C GLU A 109 -0.49 -17.66 -13.10
N HIS A 110 -1.74 -17.58 -13.56
CA HIS A 110 -2.16 -16.58 -14.53
C HIS A 110 -2.02 -15.16 -13.97
N PHE A 111 -2.38 -14.93 -12.70
CA PHE A 111 -2.11 -13.65 -12.05
C PHE A 111 -0.63 -13.25 -12.15
N MET A 112 0.27 -14.18 -11.83
CA MET A 112 1.71 -13.90 -11.86
C MET A 112 2.24 -13.71 -13.29
N HIS A 113 1.68 -14.39 -14.29
CA HIS A 113 1.99 -14.10 -15.70
C HIS A 113 1.60 -12.68 -16.11
N LEU A 114 0.39 -12.22 -15.76
CA LEU A 114 -0.03 -10.84 -16.04
C LEU A 114 0.83 -9.82 -15.29
N LEU A 115 1.20 -10.10 -14.04
CA LEU A 115 2.03 -9.20 -13.25
C LEU A 115 3.42 -9.06 -13.89
N ARG A 116 4.04 -10.17 -14.30
CA ARG A 116 5.32 -10.15 -15.01
C ARG A 116 5.22 -9.32 -16.29
N ALA A 117 4.18 -9.53 -17.10
CA ALA A 117 3.97 -8.75 -18.32
C ALA A 117 3.92 -7.24 -18.01
N ASP A 118 3.12 -6.83 -17.03
CA ASP A 118 3.03 -5.42 -16.61
C ASP A 118 4.38 -4.85 -16.12
N LEU A 119 5.19 -5.64 -15.42
CA LEU A 119 6.53 -5.24 -14.97
C LEU A 119 7.51 -5.08 -16.13
N TYR A 120 7.46 -5.98 -17.13
CA TYR A 120 8.24 -5.82 -18.37
C TYR A 120 7.86 -4.53 -19.11
N TYR A 121 6.56 -4.22 -19.21
CA TYR A 121 6.10 -2.97 -19.82
C TYR A 121 6.54 -1.74 -19.03
N LEU A 122 6.41 -1.76 -17.69
CA LEU A 122 6.89 -0.68 -16.83
C LEU A 122 8.38 -0.41 -17.04
N ARG A 123 9.20 -1.46 -17.08
CA ARG A 123 10.64 -1.35 -17.31
C ARG A 123 10.94 -0.71 -18.67
N ALA A 124 10.26 -1.14 -19.73
CA ALA A 124 10.44 -0.58 -21.07
C ALA A 124 10.01 0.89 -21.13
N GLU A 125 8.85 1.23 -20.54
CA GLU A 125 8.33 2.60 -20.48
C GLU A 125 9.29 3.52 -19.70
N ALA A 126 9.77 3.08 -18.54
CA ALA A 126 10.69 3.84 -17.70
C ALA A 126 12.02 4.12 -18.43
N LYS A 127 12.57 3.10 -19.11
CA LYS A 127 13.79 3.25 -19.92
C LYS A 127 13.62 4.27 -21.04
N ALA A 128 12.49 4.21 -21.78
CA ALA A 128 12.21 5.14 -22.87
C ALA A 128 12.10 6.60 -22.38
N LEU A 129 11.67 6.79 -21.13
CA LEU A 129 11.47 8.10 -20.51
C LEU A 129 12.68 8.59 -19.69
N GLY A 130 13.73 7.77 -19.53
CA GLY A 130 14.86 8.08 -18.65
C GLY A 130 14.47 8.18 -17.16
N LEU A 131 13.48 7.40 -16.72
CA LEU A 131 12.97 7.39 -15.35
C LEU A 131 13.32 6.07 -14.64
N VAL A 132 13.34 6.09 -13.31
CA VAL A 132 13.47 4.87 -12.48
C VAL A 132 12.12 4.15 -12.44
N PRO A 133 12.02 2.88 -12.86
CA PRO A 133 10.79 2.10 -12.74
C PRO A 133 10.54 1.74 -11.27
N ALA A 134 9.34 2.00 -10.78
CA ALA A 134 8.94 1.62 -9.43
C ALA A 134 7.52 1.04 -9.38
N VAL A 135 7.28 0.13 -8.44
CA VAL A 135 5.96 -0.48 -8.28
C VAL A 135 5.59 -0.65 -6.81
N ARG A 136 4.34 -0.32 -6.51
CA ARG A 136 3.70 -0.60 -5.23
C ARG A 136 2.67 -1.70 -5.41
N LEU A 137 3.02 -2.91 -4.96
CA LEU A 137 2.19 -4.10 -5.10
C LEU A 137 1.03 -4.12 -4.08
N ASN A 138 1.16 -3.38 -2.99
CA ASN A 138 0.16 -3.21 -1.95
C ASN A 138 -0.44 -1.80 -1.98
N GLY A 139 -1.27 -1.53 -2.98
CA GLY A 139 -2.09 -0.32 -3.03
C GLY A 139 -3.15 -0.29 -1.93
N THR A 140 -3.90 -1.39 -1.79
CA THR A 140 -5.06 -1.57 -0.89
C THR A 140 -5.07 -2.94 -0.19
N SER A 141 -3.93 -3.63 -0.24
CA SER A 141 -3.65 -4.93 0.39
C SER A 141 -2.43 -4.81 1.30
N ASP A 142 -2.04 -5.90 1.96
CA ASP A 142 -0.79 -6.04 2.71
C ASP A 142 -0.30 -7.49 2.59
N ILE A 143 -0.04 -7.91 1.35
CA ILE A 143 0.51 -9.22 1.01
C ILE A 143 2.04 -9.17 1.22
N PRO A 144 2.64 -10.13 1.95
CA PRO A 144 4.09 -10.23 2.08
C PRO A 144 4.73 -10.84 0.82
N TRP A 145 4.76 -10.05 -0.26
CA TRP A 145 5.26 -10.46 -1.58
C TRP A 145 6.67 -11.03 -1.52
N GLU A 146 7.54 -10.44 -0.70
CA GLU A 146 8.92 -10.90 -0.47
C GLU A 146 9.02 -12.35 0.02
N ARG A 147 7.97 -12.84 0.69
CA ARG A 147 7.90 -14.21 1.21
C ARG A 147 7.19 -15.16 0.27
N LEU A 148 6.16 -14.69 -0.43
CA LEU A 148 5.28 -15.54 -1.24
C LEU A 148 5.73 -15.66 -2.70
N HIS A 149 6.32 -14.58 -3.21
CA HIS A 149 6.74 -14.40 -4.60
C HIS A 149 8.10 -13.72 -4.65
N GLY A 150 9.03 -14.21 -3.82
CA GLY A 150 10.38 -13.65 -3.66
C GLY A 150 11.19 -13.63 -4.97
N GLU A 151 10.86 -14.52 -5.91
CA GLU A 151 11.47 -14.59 -7.23
C GLU A 151 11.25 -13.32 -8.08
N LEU A 152 10.14 -12.58 -7.86
CA LEU A 152 9.89 -11.32 -8.57
C LEU A 152 11.00 -10.29 -8.34
N PHE A 153 11.51 -10.22 -7.11
CA PHE A 153 12.52 -9.21 -6.76
C PHE A 153 13.88 -9.53 -7.38
N THR A 154 14.17 -10.81 -7.60
CA THR A 154 15.37 -11.26 -8.30
C THR A 154 15.24 -11.07 -9.81
N GLU A 155 14.09 -11.43 -10.38
CA GLU A 155 13.78 -11.30 -11.81
C GLU A 155 13.78 -9.83 -12.27
N PHE A 156 13.21 -8.94 -11.45
CA PHE A 156 13.11 -7.51 -11.71
C PHE A 156 13.98 -6.70 -10.73
N ASN A 157 15.24 -7.08 -10.60
CA ASN A 157 16.20 -6.42 -9.69
C ASN A 157 16.46 -4.94 -10.04
N ASP A 158 16.10 -4.50 -11.24
CA ASP A 158 16.20 -3.12 -11.72
C ASP A 158 14.93 -2.28 -11.45
N ILE A 159 13.85 -2.91 -10.97
CA ILE A 159 12.62 -2.23 -10.55
C ILE A 159 12.66 -1.99 -9.04
N GLN A 160 12.35 -0.77 -8.62
CA GLN A 160 12.18 -0.43 -7.22
C GLN A 160 10.78 -0.82 -6.73
N PHE A 161 10.71 -1.81 -5.84
CA PHE A 161 9.48 -2.17 -5.15
C PHE A 161 9.35 -1.33 -3.88
N TYR A 162 8.12 -0.94 -3.54
CA TYR A 162 7.88 -0.27 -2.26
C TYR A 162 6.45 -0.46 -1.80
N ASP A 163 6.22 -0.69 -0.51
CA ASP A 163 4.89 -0.95 0.02
C ASP A 163 4.66 -0.36 1.40
N TYR A 164 3.38 -0.26 1.76
CA TYR A 164 2.95 0.05 3.11
C TYR A 164 2.57 -1.26 3.81
N THR A 165 2.91 -1.40 5.09
CA THR A 165 2.51 -2.57 5.88
C THR A 165 2.04 -2.21 7.27
N LYS A 166 1.01 -2.89 7.79
CA LYS A 166 0.62 -2.87 9.21
C LYS A 166 1.18 -4.07 9.98
N LEU A 167 1.85 -4.99 9.29
CA LEU A 167 2.38 -6.21 9.88
C LEU A 167 3.72 -5.92 10.56
N ARG A 168 3.70 -5.75 11.88
CA ARG A 168 4.92 -5.52 12.68
C ARG A 168 6.03 -6.54 12.37
N PRO A 169 5.80 -7.87 12.33
CA PRO A 169 6.87 -8.82 12.01
C PRO A 169 7.50 -8.57 10.63
N ARG A 170 6.69 -8.19 9.65
CA ARG A 170 7.13 -7.89 8.28
C ARG A 170 8.06 -6.67 8.26
N MET A 171 7.69 -5.61 8.97
CA MET A 171 8.52 -4.41 9.08
C MET A 171 9.86 -4.71 9.79
N TRP A 172 9.85 -5.54 10.84
CA TRP A 172 11.10 -5.95 11.50
C TRP A 172 12.04 -6.75 10.60
N HIS A 173 11.52 -7.60 9.71
CA HIS A 173 12.34 -8.28 8.72
C HIS A 173 13.01 -7.29 7.75
N PHE A 174 12.27 -6.29 7.29
CA PHE A 174 12.81 -5.22 6.45
C PHE A 174 13.92 -4.44 7.17
N LEU A 175 13.68 -3.97 8.40
CA LEU A 175 14.67 -3.20 9.16
C LEU A 175 15.94 -3.99 9.48
N ARG A 176 15.82 -5.31 9.65
CA ARG A 176 16.97 -6.20 9.87
C ARG A 176 17.69 -6.59 8.57
N GLY A 177 17.15 -6.22 7.41
CA GLY A 177 17.68 -6.62 6.11
C GLY A 177 17.60 -8.13 5.84
N ARG A 178 16.74 -8.87 6.55
CA ARG A 178 16.64 -10.33 6.42
C ARG A 178 15.24 -10.88 6.68
N LEU A 179 14.86 -11.85 5.85
CA LEU A 179 13.81 -12.81 6.16
C LEU A 179 14.36 -13.89 7.11
N VAL A 180 13.60 -14.96 7.32
CA VAL A 180 14.00 -16.05 8.24
C VAL A 180 15.27 -16.75 7.72
N ASP A 181 15.27 -17.04 6.43
CA ASP A 181 16.13 -17.99 5.73
C ASP A 181 16.88 -17.37 4.52
N GLN A 182 16.63 -16.09 4.23
CA GLN A 182 17.29 -15.36 3.14
C GLN A 182 17.37 -13.85 3.44
N PRO A 183 18.22 -13.08 2.74
CA PRO A 183 18.23 -11.63 2.81
C PRO A 183 16.87 -11.02 2.43
N PHE A 184 16.55 -9.85 2.98
CA PHE A 184 15.42 -9.07 2.49
C PHE A 184 15.77 -8.51 1.11
N PRO A 185 14.83 -8.48 0.13
CA PRO A 185 15.16 -8.01 -1.21
C PRO A 185 15.70 -6.57 -1.21
N PRO A 186 16.89 -6.32 -1.79
CA PRO A 186 17.55 -5.01 -1.69
C PRO A 186 16.82 -3.91 -2.45
N ASN A 187 16.03 -4.27 -3.46
CA ASN A 187 15.18 -3.38 -4.25
C ASN A 187 13.75 -3.24 -3.67
N TYR A 188 13.54 -3.50 -2.37
CA TYR A 188 12.23 -3.40 -1.75
C TYR A 188 12.23 -2.56 -0.47
N HIS A 189 11.43 -1.50 -0.46
CA HIS A 189 11.26 -0.61 0.68
C HIS A 189 9.90 -0.81 1.37
N LEU A 190 9.87 -0.88 2.70
CA LEU A 190 8.62 -0.89 3.47
C LEU A 190 8.46 0.40 4.30
N THR A 191 7.24 0.93 4.30
CA THR A 191 6.79 1.98 5.23
C THR A 191 5.73 1.39 6.15
N PHE A 192 5.91 1.47 7.46
CA PHE A 192 4.90 1.00 8.40
C PHE A 192 3.67 1.92 8.38
N SER A 193 2.47 1.38 8.46
CA SER A 193 1.22 2.15 8.45
C SER A 193 0.65 2.18 9.86
N LEU A 194 0.54 3.37 10.44
CA LEU A 194 -0.17 3.57 11.68
C LEU A 194 -1.66 3.23 11.50
N SER A 195 -2.26 2.76 12.60
CA SER A 195 -3.69 2.57 12.84
C SER A 195 -3.96 2.85 14.32
N GLU A 196 -5.24 2.90 14.67
CA GLU A 196 -5.68 3.13 16.04
C GLU A 196 -5.30 1.99 17.02
N LYS A 197 -4.78 0.85 16.52
CA LYS A 197 -4.47 -0.34 17.32
C LYS A 197 -2.98 -0.68 17.42
N ASN A 198 -2.09 0.06 16.74
CA ASN A 198 -0.67 -0.30 16.65
C ASN A 198 0.26 0.88 16.95
N ASN A 199 -0.15 1.80 17.82
CA ASN A 199 0.67 2.98 18.17
C ASN A 199 2.00 2.60 18.83
N SER A 200 1.99 1.68 19.79
CA SER A 200 3.23 1.20 20.43
C SER A 200 4.18 0.49 19.46
N ASP A 201 3.63 -0.21 18.46
CA ASP A 201 4.43 -0.80 17.39
C ASP A 201 5.07 0.29 16.50
N ALA A 202 4.32 1.34 16.18
CA ALA A 202 4.81 2.46 15.39
C ALA A 202 5.93 3.22 16.11
N GLU A 203 5.77 3.50 17.40
CA GLU A 203 6.80 4.15 18.23
C GLU A 203 8.09 3.33 18.25
N ALA A 204 8.00 2.04 18.57
CA ALA A 204 9.17 1.16 18.58
C ALA A 204 9.85 1.03 17.20
N LEU A 205 9.09 1.10 16.11
CA LEU A 205 9.63 1.05 14.75
C LEU A 205 10.29 2.37 14.34
N LEU A 206 9.77 3.52 14.77
CA LEU A 206 10.43 4.83 14.58
C LEU A 206 11.76 4.88 15.33
N GLU A 207 11.80 4.44 16.58
CA GLU A 207 13.01 4.34 17.39
C GLU A 207 14.07 3.44 16.73
N ALA A 208 13.63 2.39 16.05
CA ALA A 208 14.49 1.47 15.28
C ALA A 208 14.89 2.01 13.89
N GLY A 209 14.58 3.27 13.56
CA GLY A 209 14.92 3.91 12.28
C GLY A 209 13.96 3.58 11.13
N GLY A 210 12.82 2.96 11.41
CA GLY A 210 11.77 2.71 10.43
C GLY A 210 10.94 3.96 10.11
N ASN A 211 10.38 3.98 8.90
CA ASN A 211 9.44 5.03 8.49
C ASN A 211 8.01 4.63 8.85
N VAL A 212 7.26 5.55 9.44
CA VAL A 212 5.85 5.33 9.82
C VAL A 212 4.96 6.34 9.11
N ALA A 213 4.00 5.84 8.35
CA ALA A 213 2.95 6.62 7.74
C ALA A 213 1.80 6.89 8.69
N VAL A 214 1.45 8.18 8.80
CA VAL A 214 0.40 8.69 9.69
C VAL A 214 -0.55 9.55 8.87
N VAL A 215 -1.86 9.33 9.07
CA VAL A 215 -2.90 10.12 8.41
C VAL A 215 -3.35 11.22 9.37
N PHE A 216 -3.28 12.48 8.93
CA PHE A 216 -3.62 13.66 9.72
C PHE A 216 -4.82 14.42 9.18
N TRP A 217 -5.51 15.15 10.06
CA TRP A 217 -6.55 16.12 9.71
C TRP A 217 -6.73 17.19 10.80
N PRO A 218 -6.96 18.48 10.45
CA PRO A 218 -7.02 19.05 9.10
C PRO A 218 -5.66 19.38 8.49
N VAL A 219 -4.62 19.48 9.33
CA VAL A 219 -3.27 19.88 8.92
C VAL A 219 -2.27 18.74 9.18
N VAL A 220 -1.37 18.49 8.24
CA VAL A 220 -0.19 17.65 8.46
C VAL A 220 0.85 18.53 9.17
N PRO A 221 1.23 18.23 10.43
CA PRO A 221 2.18 19.06 11.17
C PRO A 221 3.61 18.81 10.69
N ASP A 222 4.57 19.68 11.05
CA ASP A 222 5.99 19.48 10.73
C ASP A 222 6.69 18.46 11.66
N CYS A 223 6.10 18.23 12.84
CA CYS A 223 6.58 17.27 13.83
C CYS A 223 5.40 16.49 14.47
N TRP A 224 5.62 15.21 14.77
CA TRP A 224 4.68 14.36 15.50
C TRP A 224 5.44 13.41 16.42
N ASN A 225 5.10 13.36 17.71
CA ASN A 225 5.77 12.57 18.74
C ASN A 225 7.32 12.74 18.77
N GLY A 226 7.80 13.95 18.52
CA GLY A 226 9.25 14.25 18.49
C GLY A 226 9.95 13.90 17.18
N TYR A 227 9.25 13.30 16.21
CA TYR A 227 9.79 12.95 14.90
C TYR A 227 9.40 13.98 13.85
N HIS A 228 10.32 14.25 12.91
CA HIS A 228 10.04 15.08 11.75
C HIS A 228 9.01 14.39 10.83
N VAL A 229 8.05 15.18 10.36
CA VAL A 229 7.00 14.75 9.45
C VAL A 229 7.30 15.24 8.04
N ILE A 230 7.42 14.31 7.10
CA ILE A 230 7.58 14.64 5.68
C ILE A 230 6.23 14.69 4.96
N PRO A 231 6.03 15.62 4.01
CA PRO A 231 4.76 15.78 3.29
C PRO A 231 4.59 14.72 2.19
N ALA A 232 3.98 13.59 2.52
CA ALA A 232 3.89 12.42 1.65
C ALA A 232 2.80 12.50 0.56
N ASP A 233 2.05 13.60 0.47
CA ASP A 233 1.11 13.89 -0.62
C ASP A 233 1.78 14.47 -1.89
N LYS A 234 3.06 14.85 -1.79
CA LYS A 234 3.85 15.42 -2.90
C LYS A 234 4.18 14.38 -3.98
N HIS A 235 4.52 13.15 -3.61
CA HIS A 235 4.75 12.01 -4.51
C HIS A 235 4.60 10.70 -3.72
N ASP A 236 4.63 9.54 -4.39
CA ASP A 236 4.49 8.22 -3.75
C ASP A 236 5.80 7.48 -3.51
N ALA A 237 6.92 7.90 -4.11
CA ALA A 237 8.23 7.23 -4.00
C ALA A 237 8.84 7.28 -2.59
N ARG A 238 8.42 6.38 -1.69
CA ARG A 238 8.84 6.32 -0.27
C ARG A 238 10.27 5.85 -0.05
N PHE A 239 10.82 5.10 -0.99
CA PHE A 239 12.21 4.66 -0.98
C PHE A 239 13.22 5.82 -1.11
N LEU A 240 12.77 7.03 -1.45
CA LEU A 240 13.58 8.25 -1.48
C LEU A 240 13.56 9.01 -0.14
N ASP A 241 12.68 8.61 0.79
CA ASP A 241 12.52 9.29 2.06
C ASP A 241 13.72 8.98 2.98
N LYS A 242 14.06 9.93 3.87
CA LYS A 242 15.00 9.64 4.97
C LYS A 242 14.43 8.56 5.89
N THR A 243 15.30 7.78 6.53
CA THR A 243 14.91 6.77 7.51
C THR A 243 14.56 7.41 8.87
N GLY A 244 13.75 6.73 9.69
CA GLY A 244 13.35 7.20 11.01
C GLY A 244 12.43 8.42 10.99
N CYS A 245 11.58 8.56 9.95
CA CYS A 245 10.69 9.71 9.82
C CYS A 245 9.21 9.33 9.78
N VAL A 246 8.37 10.33 10.05
CA VAL A 246 6.92 10.22 9.92
C VAL A 246 6.51 10.63 8.49
N VAL A 247 5.89 9.71 7.77
CA VAL A 247 5.36 9.89 6.42
C VAL A 247 3.94 10.46 6.54
N GLY A 248 3.82 11.79 6.59
CA GLY A 248 2.56 12.49 6.82
C GLY A 248 1.63 12.54 5.61
N LEU A 249 0.42 12.00 5.77
CA LEU A 249 -0.62 11.93 4.74
C LEU A 249 -1.84 12.73 5.17
N SER A 250 -2.45 13.48 4.26
CA SER A 250 -3.72 14.15 4.54
C SER A 250 -4.89 13.17 4.44
N ALA A 251 -5.85 13.26 5.38
CA ALA A 251 -7.10 12.51 5.29
C ALA A 251 -7.90 12.90 4.04
N LYS A 252 -8.52 11.90 3.38
CA LYS A 252 -9.26 12.05 2.12
C LYS A 252 -10.66 11.46 2.24
N GLY A 253 -11.62 12.09 1.56
CA GLY A 253 -13.01 11.65 1.56
C GLY A 253 -13.56 11.52 2.99
N ILE A 254 -14.27 10.42 3.24
CA ILE A 254 -14.89 10.15 4.55
C ILE A 254 -13.89 10.01 5.71
N ALA A 255 -12.60 9.75 5.43
CA ALA A 255 -11.59 9.67 6.49
C ALA A 255 -11.42 10.99 7.25
N ARG A 256 -11.83 12.12 6.66
CA ARG A 256 -11.84 13.42 7.34
C ARG A 256 -12.80 13.47 8.52
N GLU A 257 -13.81 12.59 8.53
CA GLU A 257 -14.80 12.46 9.59
C GLU A 257 -14.44 11.35 10.59
N ASP A 258 -13.25 10.74 10.46
CA ASP A 258 -12.84 9.64 11.34
C ASP A 258 -12.59 10.10 12.79
N LEU A 259 -13.30 9.52 13.75
CA LEU A 259 -13.10 9.76 15.18
C LEU A 259 -12.63 8.50 15.93
N SER A 260 -12.30 7.44 15.20
CA SER A 260 -11.85 6.18 15.82
C SER A 260 -10.39 6.23 16.29
N GLY A 261 -9.65 7.28 15.92
CA GLY A 261 -8.20 7.38 16.11
C GLY A 261 -7.38 6.81 14.95
N PHE A 262 -8.00 6.42 13.83
CA PHE A 262 -7.24 6.04 12.62
C PHE A 262 -6.63 7.30 11.97
N VAL A 263 -7.36 8.41 11.97
CA VAL A 263 -6.85 9.73 11.61
C VAL A 263 -6.43 10.49 12.87
N VAL A 264 -5.17 10.93 12.90
CA VAL A 264 -4.66 11.80 13.96
C VAL A 264 -5.23 13.20 13.78
N ARG A 265 -5.97 13.65 14.78
CA ARG A 265 -6.57 14.99 14.81
C ARG A 265 -5.52 16.01 15.26
N THR A 266 -5.25 16.98 14.40
CA THR A 266 -4.38 18.11 14.70
C THR A 266 -5.21 19.34 15.01
N ALA A 267 -4.70 20.21 15.88
CA ALA A 267 -5.29 21.53 16.07
C ALA A 267 -5.14 22.32 14.76
N ASP A 268 -6.17 23.10 14.42
CA ASP A 268 -6.11 23.98 13.25
C ASP A 268 -4.95 24.96 13.43
N ALA A 269 -4.06 25.08 12.43
CA ALA A 269 -2.90 25.96 12.53
C ALA A 269 -3.33 27.45 12.68
N SER A 270 -4.54 27.77 12.21
CA SER A 270 -5.20 29.08 12.40
C SER A 270 -5.55 29.38 13.87
N ALA A 271 -5.81 28.35 14.70
CA ALA A 271 -6.16 28.52 16.10
C ALA A 271 -4.94 28.86 16.98
N ARG A 272 -3.71 28.57 16.52
CA ARG A 272 -2.48 28.91 17.27
C ARG A 272 -2.00 30.34 17.05
N LEU A 273 -2.33 30.98 15.92
CA LEU A 273 -1.98 32.39 15.69
C LEU A 273 -2.82 33.36 16.54
N ASN A 274 -4.07 32.99 16.86
CA ASN A 274 -4.95 33.84 17.67
C ASN A 274 -4.65 33.81 19.18
N VAL A 275 -3.88 32.82 19.65
CA VAL A 275 -3.49 32.74 21.08
C VAL A 275 -2.16 33.46 21.36
N LEU A 276 -1.30 33.62 20.35
CA LEU A 276 -0.03 34.36 20.49
C LEU A 276 -0.16 35.87 20.22
N ASN A 277 -1.24 36.32 19.56
CA ASN A 277 -1.54 37.74 19.38
C ASN A 277 -2.54 38.30 20.42
N ALA A 278 -2.95 37.47 21.38
CA ALA A 278 -3.87 37.84 22.47
C ALA A 278 -3.24 37.66 23.86
N ALA A 279 -1.92 37.50 23.94
CA ALA A 279 -1.12 37.41 25.16
C ALA A 279 -0.12 38.57 25.24
#